data_AF-A0AAW9Q5J3-F1
#
_entry.id   AF-A0AAW9Q5J3-F1
#
_cell.length_a   1.000
_cell.length_b   1.000
_cell.length_c   1.000
_cell.angle_alpha   90.00
_cell.angle_beta   90.00
_cell.angle_gamma   90.00
#
_symmetry.space_group_name_H-M   'P 1'
#
loop_
_entity.id
_entity.type
_entity.pdbx_description
1 polymer ?
#
loop_
_entity_poly.entity_id
_entity_poly.type
_entity_poly.pdbx_seq_one_letter_code
_entity_poly.pdbx_strand_id
1 'polypeptide(L)' 'MLKESVLGIALIQKEGGSVEASIDADIVSNSILDALDLLQNPKRLIATLRS' A
#
# COMPACT_ATOMS: atom_id res chain seq x y z
N MET A 1 8.15 10.01 4.82
CA MET A 1 8.60 9.12 3.73
C MET A 1 7.43 8.63 2.89
N LEU A 2 6.42 7.95 3.46
CA LEU A 2 5.24 7.48 2.70
C LEU A 2 4.42 8.65 2.12
N LYS A 3 4.06 9.63 2.97
CA LYS A 3 3.31 10.83 2.58
C LYS A 3 3.95 11.69 1.47
N GLU A 4 5.28 11.67 1.40
CA GLU A 4 6.05 12.44 0.41
C GLU A 4 6.37 11.64 -0.86
N SER A 5 5.98 10.35 -0.90
CA SER A 5 6.25 9.48 -2.03
C SER A 5 5.16 9.63 -3.10
N VAL A 6 5.49 9.31 -4.36
CA VAL A 6 4.50 9.28 -5.45
C VAL A 6 3.49 8.14 -5.27
N LEU A 7 3.89 7.08 -4.56
CA LEU A 7 3.05 5.94 -4.19
C LEU A 7 3.58 5.32 -2.89
N GLY A 8 2.84 5.49 -1.80
CA GLY A 8 3.10 4.90 -0.51
C GLY A 8 2.27 3.64 -0.29
N ILE A 9 2.92 2.51 0.01
CA ILE A 9 2.24 1.26 0.39
C ILE A 9 2.64 0.88 1.80
N ALA A 10 1.68 0.85 2.71
CA ALA A 10 1.85 0.34 4.07
C ALA A 10 1.50 -1.15 4.14
N LEU A 11 2.24 -1.90 4.96
CA LEU A 11 1.94 -3.31 5.23
C LEU A 11 1.33 -3.47 6.63
N ILE A 12 0.26 -4.26 6.73
CA ILE A 12 -0.30 -4.72 8.01
C ILE A 12 -0.17 -6.24 8.06
N GLN A 13 0.77 -6.70 8.89
CA GLN A 13 1.05 -8.12 9.10
C GLN A 13 0.31 -8.65 10.34
N LYS A 14 0.59 -9.88 10.75
CA LYS A 14 -0.11 -10.52 11.87
C LYS A 14 0.11 -9.80 13.20
N GLU A 15 1.28 -9.20 13.40
CA GLU A 15 1.57 -8.38 14.58
C GLU A 15 0.86 -7.01 14.56
N GLY A 16 0.27 -6.63 13.42
CA GLY A 16 -0.30 -5.30 13.18
C GLY A 16 0.56 -4.47 12.24
N GLY A 17 0.38 -3.15 12.30
CA GLY A 17 1.11 -2.17 11.52
C GLY A 17 1.13 -0.82 12.22
N SER A 18 2.08 0.05 11.86
CA SER A 18 2.09 1.42 12.38
C SER A 18 0.85 2.17 11.91
N VAL A 19 0.14 2.78 12.86
CA VAL A 19 -1.04 3.61 12.59
C VAL A 19 -0.65 4.80 11.72
N GLU A 20 0.46 5.47 12.06
CA GLU A 20 0.99 6.60 11.30
C GLU A 20 1.32 6.20 9.86
N ALA A 21 1.95 5.02 9.67
CA ALA A 21 2.25 4.52 8.34
C ALA A 21 0.99 4.22 7.52
N SER A 22 -0.07 3.71 8.16
CA SER A 22 -1.35 3.40 7.50
C SER A 22 -2.09 4.67 7.08
N ILE A 23 -2.00 5.74 7.88
CA ILE A 23 -2.63 7.04 7.59
C ILE A 23 -1.89 7.78 6.47
N ASP A 24 -0.55 7.68 6.44
CA ASP A 24 0.28 8.38 5.47
C ASP A 24 0.48 7.62 4.13
N ALA A 25 -0.13 6.43 3.97
CA ALA A 25 -0.02 5.61 2.76
C ALA A 25 -1.22 5.76 1.82
N ASP A 26 -0.99 5.56 0.52
CA ASP A 26 -2.05 5.50 -0.50
C ASP A 26 -2.75 4.14 -0.53
N ILE A 27 -2.01 3.07 -0.24
CA ILE A 27 -2.51 1.69 -0.23
C ILE A 27 -2.06 0.99 1.06
N VAL A 28 -2.94 0.18 1.62
CA VAL A 28 -2.64 -0.75 2.70
C VAL A 28 -2.74 -2.18 2.17
N SER A 29 -1.71 -2.99 2.38
CA SER A 29 -1.65 -4.39 1.96
C SER A 29 -1.29 -5.32 3.13
N ASN A 30 -1.70 -6.58 3.06
CA ASN A 30 -1.40 -7.57 4.10
C ASN A 30 -0.06 -8.30 3.89
N SER A 31 0.55 -8.17 2.70
CA SER A 31 1.79 -8.85 2.35
C SER A 31 2.59 -8.04 1.34
N ILE A 32 3.91 -8.18 1.40
CA ILE A 32 4.81 -7.61 0.40
C ILE A 32 4.57 -8.20 -1.00
N LEU A 33 4.16 -9.47 -1.10
CA LEU A 33 3.91 -10.10 -2.38
C LEU A 33 2.71 -9.46 -3.09
N ASP A 34 1.61 -9.21 -2.37
CA ASP A 34 0.43 -8.55 -2.91
C ASP A 34 0.73 -7.10 -3.29
N ALA A 35 1.53 -6.40 -2.47
CA ALA A 35 1.95 -5.02 -2.76
C ALA A 35 2.79 -4.93 -4.05
N LEU A 36 3.76 -5.83 -4.23
CA LEU A 36 4.58 -5.89 -5.44
C LEU A 36 3.80 -6.39 -6.67
N ASP A 37 2.83 -7.29 -6.47
CA ASP A 37 1.96 -7.77 -7.54
C ASP A 37 1.09 -6.65 -8.13
N LEU A 38 0.67 -5.65 -7.31
CA LEU A 38 -0.01 -4.47 -7.82
C LEU A 38 0.86 -3.68 -8.82
N LEU A 39 2.17 -3.57 -8.57
CA LEU A 39 3.10 -2.88 -9.48
C LEU A 39 3.24 -3.61 -10.82
N GLN A 40 3.14 -4.95 -10.80
CA GLN A 40 3.18 -5.77 -12.01
C GLN A 40 1.83 -5.78 -12.76
N ASN A 41 0.74 -5.38 -12.11
CA ASN A 41 -0.60 -5.37 -12.68
C ASN A 41 -1.21 -3.95 -12.65
N PRO A 42 -0.81 -3.04 -13.56
CA PRO A 42 -1.22 -1.62 -13.52
C PRO A 42 -2.73 -1.41 -13.48
N LYS A 43 -3.52 -2.26 -14.14
CA LYS A 43 -4.99 -2.18 -14.10
C LYS A 43 -5.55 -2.42 -12.69
N ARG A 44 -4.97 -3.35 -11.93
CA ARG A 44 -5.36 -3.62 -10.54
C ARG A 44 -4.92 -2.49 -9.62
N LEU A 45 -3.69 -1.99 -9.77
CA LEU A 45 -3.20 -0.85 -9.01
C LEU A 45 -4.11 0.38 -9.18
N ILE A 46 -4.43 0.74 -10.44
CA ILE A 46 -5.35 1.86 -10.72
C ILE A 46 -6.73 1.59 -10.12
N ALA A 47 -7.22 0.35 -10.16
CA ALA A 47 -8.50 0.02 -9.55
C ALA A 47 -8.50 0.18 -8.03
N THR A 48 -7.40 -0.18 -7.35
CA THR A 48 -7.24 -0.02 -5.89
C THR A 48 -7.20 1.45 -5.47
N LEU A 49 -6.60 2.33 -6.29
CA LEU A 49 -6.48 3.77 -5.99
C LEU A 49 -7.72 4.59 -6.31
N ARG A 50 -8.81 3.97 -6.78
CA ARG A 50 -10.07 4.69 -7.04
C ARG A 50 -10.81 4.94 -5.73
N SER A 51 -11.27 6.17 -5.54
CA SER A 51 -12.20 6.60 -4.49
C SER A 51 -13.64 6.25 -4.82
#